data_AF-A0A3Q0SJ48-F1
#
_entry.id   AF-A0A3Q0SJ48-F1
#
_cell.length_a   1.000
_cell.length_b   1.000
_cell.length_c   1.000
_cell.angle_alpha   90.00
_cell.angle_beta   90.00
_cell.angle_gamma   90.00
#
_symmetry.space_group_name_H-M   'P 1'
#
loop_
_entity.id
_entity.type
_entity.pdbx_description
1 polymer ?
#
loop_
_entity_poly.entity_id
_entity_poly.type
_entity_poly.pdbx_seq_one_letter_code
_entity_poly.pdbx_strand_id
1 'polypeptide(L)'
;MRERQKKKKGRTWAEAAKTVLEKYPNTPMSHKEILQVIQRERLKEISGTSPLACLNAMLHTNSRGEEGIFYKVPGRMGVYTLKVG
;
A
#
# COMPACT_ATOMS: atom_id res chain seq x y z
N MET A 1 2.72 -9.02 -31.65
CA MET A 1 2.74 -9.01 -30.18
C MET A 1 4.08 -8.46 -29.71
N ARG A 2 4.14 -7.40 -28.90
CA ARG A 2 5.39 -6.98 -28.25
C ARG A 2 5.32 -7.38 -26.79
N GLU A 3 5.97 -8.48 -26.47
CA GLU A 3 6.27 -8.88 -25.10
C GLU A 3 7.06 -7.73 -24.45
N ARG A 4 6.37 -6.96 -23.59
CA ARG A 4 7.05 -6.03 -22.69
C ARG A 4 7.95 -6.87 -21.82
N GLN A 5 9.26 -6.84 -22.12
CA GLN A 5 10.34 -7.29 -21.25
C GLN A 5 10.00 -6.85 -19.82
N LYS A 6 9.55 -7.80 -18.99
CA LYS A 6 9.31 -7.59 -17.57
C LYS A 6 10.69 -7.42 -16.93
N LYS A 7 11.25 -6.20 -17.00
CA LYS A 7 12.25 -5.74 -16.03
C LYS A 7 11.69 -6.15 -14.67
N LYS A 8 12.47 -6.90 -13.87
CA LYS A 8 12.14 -7.21 -12.48
C LYS A 8 11.91 -5.88 -11.75
N LYS A 9 10.68 -5.37 -11.80
CA LYS A 9 10.29 -4.12 -11.14
C LYS A 9 10.37 -4.44 -9.66
N GLY A 10 11.18 -3.69 -8.92
CA GLY A 10 11.16 -3.75 -7.46
C GLY A 10 9.74 -3.58 -6.94
N ARG A 11 9.49 -4.07 -5.72
CA ARG A 11 8.16 -4.12 -5.11
C ARG A 11 7.45 -2.75 -5.21
N THR A 12 6.21 -2.79 -5.67
CA THR A 12 5.35 -1.61 -5.80
C THR A 12 4.85 -1.15 -4.42
N TRP A 13 4.31 0.07 -4.35
CA TRP A 13 3.67 0.54 -3.12
C TRP A 13 2.48 -0.32 -2.71
N ALA A 14 1.67 -0.78 -3.68
CA ALA A 14 0.50 -1.62 -3.42
C ALA A 14 0.92 -2.97 -2.83
N GLU A 15 1.88 -3.65 -3.44
CA GLU A 15 2.38 -4.92 -2.93
C GLU A 15 2.99 -4.77 -1.53
N ALA A 16 3.79 -3.71 -1.30
CA ALA A 16 4.40 -3.47 0.00
C ALA A 16 3.33 -3.19 1.08
N ALA A 17 2.36 -2.33 0.80
CA ALA A 17 1.27 -2.02 1.72
C ALA A 17 0.38 -3.24 1.98
N LYS A 18 0.11 -4.05 0.95
CA LYS A 18 -0.64 -5.31 1.09
C LYS A 18 0.09 -6.26 2.04
N THR A 19 1.39 -6.48 1.84
CA THR A 19 2.21 -7.32 2.75
C THR A 19 2.17 -6.81 4.19
N VAL A 20 2.19 -5.50 4.42
CA VAL A 20 2.05 -4.95 5.78
C VAL A 20 0.70 -5.31 6.38
N LEU A 21 -0.40 -5.06 5.66
CA LEU A 21 -1.74 -5.30 6.20
C LEU A 21 -2.08 -6.80 6.32
N GLU A 22 -1.52 -7.66 5.46
CA GLU A 22 -1.62 -9.12 5.59
C GLU A 22 -0.97 -9.65 6.88
N LYS A 23 0.08 -8.98 7.37
CA LYS A 23 0.71 -9.32 8.66
C LYS A 23 -0.11 -8.89 9.87
N TYR A 24 -0.99 -7.90 9.71
CA TYR A 24 -1.82 -7.34 10.77
C TYR A 24 -3.31 -7.34 10.37
N PRO A 25 -3.90 -8.51 10.08
CA PRO A 25 -5.23 -8.61 9.44
C PRO A 25 -6.37 -8.03 10.28
N ASN A 26 -6.21 -7.97 11.61
CA ASN A 26 -7.21 -7.44 12.54
C ASN A 26 -6.94 -6.00 12.98
N THR A 27 -5.93 -5.35 12.39
CA THR A 27 -5.49 -4.01 12.82
C THR A 27 -5.53 -3.05 11.62
N PRO A 28 -6.53 -2.15 11.56
CA PRO A 28 -6.48 -1.04 10.62
C PRO A 28 -5.29 -0.15 10.93
N MET A 29 -4.52 0.24 9.91
CA MET A 29 -3.30 1.03 10.06
C MET A 29 -3.38 2.33 9.26
N SER A 30 -2.84 3.41 9.82
CA SER A 30 -2.65 4.67 9.10
C SER A 30 -1.60 4.54 8.00
N HIS A 31 -1.67 5.38 6.96
CA HIS A 31 -0.63 5.45 5.94
C HIS A 31 0.76 5.77 6.53
N LYS A 32 0.85 6.39 7.72
CA LYS A 32 2.12 6.65 8.40
C LYS A 32 2.68 5.37 9.00
N GLU A 33 1.86 4.60 9.70
CA GLU A 33 2.25 3.30 10.27
C GLU A 33 2.62 2.31 9.17
N ILE A 34 1.84 2.25 8.08
CA ILE A 34 2.15 1.42 6.92
C ILE A 34 3.53 1.82 6.33
N LEU A 35 3.80 3.12 6.15
CA LEU A 35 5.10 3.58 5.66
C LEU A 35 6.24 3.17 6.60
N GLN A 36 6.06 3.32 7.91
CA GLN A 36 7.05 2.95 8.91
C GLN A 36 7.40 1.46 8.85
N VAL A 37 6.41 0.58 8.70
CA VAL A 37 6.67 -0.87 8.55
C VAL A 37 7.39 -1.16 7.24
N ILE A 38 6.97 -0.54 6.12
CA ILE A 38 7.66 -0.68 4.82
C ILE A 38 9.14 -0.28 4.94
N GLN A 39 9.44 0.82 5.63
CA GLN A 39 10.81 1.27 5.90
C GLN A 39 11.58 0.28 6.77
N ARG A 40 11.02 -0.07 7.94
CA ARG A 40 11.65 -0.92 8.94
C ARG A 40 11.98 -2.30 8.38
N GLU A 41 11.08 -2.87 7.61
CA GLU A 41 11.23 -4.20 7.02
C GLU A 41 11.84 -4.19 5.61
N ARG A 42 12.23 -3.02 5.10
CA ARG A 42 12.82 -2.84 3.77
C ARG A 42 11.97 -3.47 2.65
N LEU A 43 10.65 -3.40 2.77
CA LEU A 43 9.74 -4.02 1.78
C LEU A 43 9.80 -3.31 0.43
N LYS A 44 10.19 -2.03 0.41
CA LYS A 44 10.34 -1.21 -0.78
C LYS A 44 11.46 -0.20 -0.56
N GLU A 45 12.25 0.07 -1.60
CA GLU A 45 13.20 1.19 -1.59
C GLU A 45 12.47 2.53 -1.50
N ILE A 46 12.94 3.37 -0.59
CA ILE A 46 12.36 4.67 -0.33
C ILE A 46 13.39 5.73 -0.72
N SER A 47 13.14 6.38 -1.86
CA SER A 47 13.97 7.44 -2.43
C SER A 47 13.09 8.58 -2.96
N GLY A 48 13.65 9.80 -3.00
CA GLY A 48 13.00 10.99 -3.57
C GLY A 48 12.10 11.79 -2.60
N THR A 49 11.38 12.76 -3.16
CA THR A 49 10.57 13.72 -2.41
C THR A 49 9.16 13.16 -2.11
N SER A 50 8.93 12.87 -0.82
CA SER A 50 7.66 12.48 -0.18
C SER A 50 7.09 11.06 -0.48
N PRO A 51 7.74 9.99 0.03
CA PRO A 51 7.22 8.62 -0.02
C PRO A 51 5.85 8.44 0.65
N LEU A 52 5.55 9.25 1.67
CA LEU A 52 4.25 9.21 2.37
C LEU A 52 3.10 9.65 1.46
N ALA A 53 3.30 10.71 0.67
CA ALA A 53 2.31 11.18 -0.28
C ALA A 53 2.07 10.14 -1.39
N CYS A 54 3.15 9.55 -1.92
CA CYS A 54 3.08 8.46 -2.89
C CYS A 54 2.28 7.27 -2.36
N LEU A 55 2.58 6.82 -1.13
CA LEU A 55 1.87 5.73 -0.50
C LEU A 55 0.39 6.06 -0.29
N ASN A 56 0.09 7.23 0.27
CA ASN A 56 -1.29 7.62 0.57
C ASN A 56 -2.13 7.78 -0.72
N ALA A 57 -1.57 8.37 -1.78
CA ALA A 57 -2.25 8.49 -3.07
C ALA A 57 -2.52 7.12 -3.70
N MET A 58 -1.55 6.19 -3.61
CA MET A 58 -1.72 4.82 -4.05
C MET A 58 -2.82 4.10 -3.27
N LEU A 59 -2.79 4.16 -1.92
CA LEU A 59 -3.81 3.53 -1.06
C LEU A 59 -5.21 4.05 -1.39
N HIS A 60 -5.37 5.36 -1.51
CA HIS A 60 -6.66 5.98 -1.85
C HIS A 60 -7.16 5.56 -3.23
N THR A 61 -6.27 5.48 -4.24
CA THR A 61 -6.63 5.05 -5.60
C THR A 61 -7.07 3.59 -5.62
N ASN A 62 -6.34 2.71 -4.92
CA ASN A 62 -6.62 1.27 -4.86
C ASN A 62 -7.69 0.89 -3.83
N SER A 63 -8.33 1.88 -3.20
CA SER A 63 -9.50 1.68 -2.32
C SER A 63 -10.84 1.93 -3.03
N ARG A 64 -10.84 2.41 -4.28
CA ARG A 64 -12.05 2.78 -5.01
C ARG A 64 -12.69 1.55 -5.67
N GLY A 65 -14.02 1.57 -5.76
CA GLY A 65 -14.81 0.54 -6.43
C GLY A 65 -14.88 -0.78 -5.68
N GLU A 66 -15.65 -1.72 -6.20
CA GLU A 66 -15.83 -3.07 -5.62
C GLU A 66 -14.53 -3.87 -5.64
N GLU A 67 -13.79 -3.80 -6.76
CA GLU A 67 -12.50 -4.49 -6.99
C GLU A 67 -11.30 -3.90 -6.21
N GLY A 68 -11.48 -2.81 -5.47
CA GLY A 68 -10.39 -2.20 -4.69
C GLY A 68 -9.89 -3.14 -3.59
N ILE A 69 -8.59 -3.36 -3.49
CA ILE A 69 -7.97 -4.30 -2.52
C ILE A 69 -7.95 -3.70 -1.10
N PHE A 70 -7.80 -2.37 -1.02
CA PHE A 70 -7.75 -1.67 0.26
C PHE A 70 -9.13 -1.16 0.64
N TYR A 71 -9.39 -1.08 1.93
CA TYR A 71 -10.55 -0.44 2.51
C TYR A 71 -10.11 0.77 3.32
N LYS A 72 -10.56 1.96 2.94
CA LYS A 72 -10.37 3.18 3.73
C LYS A 72 -11.41 3.20 4.85
N VAL A 73 -10.95 3.22 6.10
CA VAL A 73 -11.84 3.19 7.26
C VAL A 73 -12.62 4.52 7.38
N PRO A 74 -13.97 4.50 7.32
CA PRO A 74 -14.79 5.69 7.51
C PRO A 74 -14.53 6.35 8.86
N GLY A 75 -14.56 7.69 8.90
CA GLY A 75 -14.30 8.46 10.12
C GLY A 75 -12.85 8.46 10.61
N ARG A 76 -11.94 7.70 9.99
CA ARG A 76 -10.51 7.67 10.35
C ARG A 76 -9.64 8.14 9.19
N MET A 77 -9.13 9.37 9.29
CA MET A 77 -8.32 9.95 8.22
C MET A 77 -7.06 9.13 7.94
N GLY A 78 -6.92 8.69 6.70
CA GLY A 78 -5.71 8.01 6.24
C GLY A 78 -5.50 6.62 6.83
N VAL A 79 -6.52 6.01 7.44
CA VAL A 79 -6.48 4.65 7.97
C VAL A 79 -7.05 3.67 6.95
N TYR A 80 -6.32 2.58 6.74
CA TYR A 80 -6.62 1.55 5.75
C TYR A 80 -6.53 0.15 6.35
N THR A 81 -7.31 -0.77 5.81
CA THR A 81 -7.19 -2.22 6.01
C THR A 81 -7.34 -2.93 4.65
N LEU A 82 -7.25 -4.25 4.62
CA LEU A 82 -7.60 -5.04 3.44
C LEU A 82 -9.10 -5.25 3.39
N LYS A 83 -9.67 -5.25 2.18
CA LYS A 83 -11.00 -5.84 2.01
C LYS A 83 -10.89 -7.34 2.24
N VAL A 84 -11.76 -7.86 3.09
CA VAL A 84 -11.97 -9.29 3.22
C VAL A 84 -12.75 -9.69 1.96
N GLY A 85 -12.18 -10.62 1.18
CA GLY A 85 -12.87 -11.24 0.05
C GLY A 85 -13.87 -12.27 0.52
#